data_AF-A0A6V8NJT7-F1
#
_entry.id   AF-A0A6V8NJT7-F1
#
_cell.length_a   1.000
_cell.length_b   1.000
_cell.length_c   1.000
_cell.angle_alpha   90.00
_cell.angle_beta   90.00
_cell.angle_gamma   90.00
#
_symmetry.space_group_name_H-M   'P 1'
#
loop_
_entity.id
_entity.type
_entity.pdbx_description
1 polymer ?
#
loop_
_entity_poly.entity_id
_entity_poly.type
_entity_poly.pdbx_seq_one_letter_code
_entity_poly.pdbx_strand_id
1 'polypeptide(L)'
;MRINTNISAMNAHRQLGIANTEGASSMERLSSGLRINRAGDDAAGLSISEKMRAQIRGLNQGARNAQDGISLVQTAESALNETHAILQR
;
A
#
# COMPACT_ATOMS: atom_id res chain seq x y z
N MET A 1 40.54 -17.23 -37.05
CA MET A 1 39.94 -16.06 -36.37
C MET A 1 39.02 -15.34 -37.35
N ARG A 2 37.71 -15.28 -37.08
CA ARG A 2 36.77 -14.50 -37.91
C ARG A 2 36.80 -13.05 -37.41
N ILE A 3 37.29 -12.14 -38.24
CA ILE A 3 37.42 -10.69 -37.96
C ILE A 3 36.04 -10.01 -37.88
N ASN A 4 34.98 -10.68 -38.33
CA ASN A 4 33.65 -10.07 -38.53
C ASN A 4 32.73 -10.08 -37.28
N THR A 5 33.09 -10.82 -36.23
CA THR A 5 32.27 -10.89 -34.99
C THR A 5 33.16 -10.92 -33.77
N ASN A 6 33.01 -9.92 -32.91
CA ASN A 6 33.75 -9.82 -31.65
C ASN A 6 32.91 -10.34 -30.49
N ILE A 7 33.02 -11.65 -30.24
CA ILE A 7 32.21 -12.35 -29.23
C ILE A 7 32.54 -11.86 -27.81
N SER A 8 33.78 -11.49 -27.51
CA SER A 8 34.16 -10.97 -26.18
C SER A 8 33.54 -9.60 -25.93
N ALA A 9 33.57 -8.70 -26.91
CA ALA A 9 32.89 -7.41 -26.82
C ALA A 9 31.36 -7.56 -26.69
N MET A 10 30.75 -8.50 -27.43
CA MET A 10 29.31 -8.78 -27.32
C MET A 10 28.92 -9.32 -25.94
N ASN A 11 29.74 -10.21 -25.36
CA ASN A 11 29.50 -10.72 -24.00
C ASN A 11 29.68 -9.62 -22.95
N ALA A 12 30.70 -8.77 -23.08
CA ALA A 12 30.90 -7.63 -22.19
C ALA A 12 29.72 -6.64 -22.26
N HIS A 13 29.21 -6.35 -23.46
CA HIS A 13 28.04 -5.50 -23.65
C HIS A 13 26.77 -6.13 -23.05
N ARG A 14 26.57 -7.45 -23.21
CA ARG A 14 25.46 -8.16 -22.56
C ARG A 14 25.54 -8.05 -21.04
N GLN A 15 26.72 -8.27 -20.46
CA GLN A 15 26.92 -8.18 -19.02
C GLN A 15 26.72 -6.76 -18.48
N LEU A 16 27.17 -5.75 -19.23
CA LEU A 16 26.91 -4.34 -18.91
C LEU A 16 25.41 -4.02 -18.94
N GLY A 17 24.68 -4.54 -19.93
CA GLY A 17 23.23 -4.41 -19.99
C GLY A 17 22.53 -4.99 -18.76
N ILE A 18 22.92 -6.19 -18.33
CA ILE A 18 22.40 -6.83 -17.12
C ILE A 18 22.70 -5.98 -15.88
N ALA A 19 23.96 -5.55 -15.70
CA ALA A 19 24.37 -4.74 -14.56
C ALA A 19 23.60 -3.40 -14.49
N ASN A 20 23.36 -2.76 -15.63
CA ASN A 20 22.54 -1.54 -15.70
C ASN A 20 21.09 -1.80 -15.29
N THR A 21 20.49 -2.92 -15.71
CA THR A 21 19.11 -3.27 -15.31
C THR A 21 19.00 -3.56 -13.81
N GLU A 22 19.98 -4.24 -13.22
CA GLU A 22 20.04 -4.51 -11.78
C GLU A 22 20.23 -3.22 -10.96
N GLY A 23 21.10 -2.32 -11.44
CA GLY A 23 21.30 -1.00 -10.85
C GLY A 23 20.03 -0.16 -10.88
N ALA A 24 19.31 -0.16 -12.01
CA ALA A 24 18.04 0.55 -12.14
C ALA A 24 16.96 -0.01 -11.20
N SER A 25 16.84 -1.34 -11.07
CA SER A 25 15.90 -1.97 -10.13
C SER A 25 16.24 -1.64 -8.67
N SER A 26 17.52 -1.62 -8.32
CA SER A 26 17.98 -1.23 -6.98
C SER A 26 17.64 0.23 -6.68
N MET A 27 17.86 1.12 -7.64
CA MET A 27 17.48 2.54 -7.52
C MET A 27 15.97 2.72 -7.38
N GLU A 28 15.15 1.93 -8.09
CA GLU A 28 13.69 1.94 -7.96
C GLU A 28 13.24 1.57 -6.55
N ARG A 29 13.82 0.53 -5.94
CA ARG A 29 13.53 0.10 -4.56
C ARG A 29 13.99 1.13 -3.52
N LEU A 30 15.14 1.77 -3.74
CA LEU A 30 15.62 2.84 -2.86
C LEU A 30 14.71 4.08 -2.94
N SER A 31 14.31 4.47 -4.15
CA SER A 31 13.46 5.65 -4.38
C SER A 31 12.04 5.47 -3.84
N SER A 32 11.45 4.27 -4.00
CA SER A 32 10.11 4.00 -3.47
C SER A 32 10.08 3.72 -1.97
N GLY A 33 11.21 3.28 -1.40
CA GLY A 33 11.28 2.76 -0.02
C GLY A 33 10.52 1.44 0.19
N LEU A 34 9.98 0.84 -0.87
CA LEU A 34 9.23 -0.41 -0.82
C LEU A 34 10.10 -1.56 -1.35
N ARG A 35 10.05 -2.69 -0.64
CA ARG A 35 10.74 -3.92 -1.06
C ARG A 35 10.14 -4.51 -2.34
N ILE A 36 8.81 -4.41 -2.51
CA ILE A 36 8.06 -4.95 -3.64
C ILE A 36 7.42 -3.77 -4.37
N ASN A 37 7.94 -3.45 -5.55
CA ASN A 37 7.43 -2.35 -6.38
C ASN A 37 6.54 -2.85 -7.51
N ARG A 38 6.82 -4.05 -8.03
CA ARG A 38 6.11 -4.64 -9.17
C ARG A 38 5.58 -6.02 -8.82
N ALA A 39 4.50 -6.43 -9.48
CA ALA A 39 3.98 -7.79 -9.36
C ALA A 39 4.98 -8.86 -9.82
N GLY A 40 5.94 -8.49 -10.68
CA GLY A 40 7.03 -9.36 -11.11
C GLY A 40 8.12 -9.59 -10.05
N ASP A 41 8.23 -8.73 -9.03
CA ASP A 41 9.19 -8.92 -7.93
C ASP A 41 8.70 -10.00 -6.95
N ASP A 42 7.43 -9.93 -6.55
CA ASP A 42 6.76 -10.87 -5.64
C ASP A 42 5.23 -10.72 -5.75
N ALA A 43 4.61 -11.50 -6.62
CA ALA A 43 3.17 -11.42 -6.87
C ALA A 43 2.33 -11.76 -5.61
N ALA A 44 2.78 -12.76 -4.84
CA ALA A 44 2.09 -13.19 -3.62
C ALA A 44 2.23 -12.15 -2.51
N GLY A 45 3.44 -11.65 -2.29
CA GLY A 45 3.72 -10.60 -1.31
C GLY A 45 2.99 -9.30 -1.64
N LEU A 46 2.92 -8.91 -2.92
CA LEU A 46 2.15 -7.75 -3.35
C LEU A 46 0.66 -7.93 -3.06
N SER A 47 0.08 -9.09 -3.42
CA SER A 47 -1.34 -9.38 -3.18
C SER A 47 -1.71 -9.35 -1.68
N ILE A 48 -0.86 -9.93 -0.83
CA ILE A 48 -1.05 -9.88 0.63
C ILE A 48 -0.95 -8.44 1.13
N SER A 49 0.03 -7.68 0.65
CA SER A 49 0.20 -6.29 1.06
C SER A 49 -0.99 -5.41 0.68
N GLU A 50 -1.57 -5.61 -0.52
CA GLU A 50 -2.77 -4.90 -0.95
C GLU A 50 -4.02 -5.33 -0.17
N LYS A 51 -4.16 -6.62 0.15
CA LYS A 51 -5.21 -7.11 1.04
C LYS A 51 -5.11 -6.46 2.42
N MET A 52 -3.91 -6.37 2.99
CA MET A 52 -3.68 -5.71 4.27
C MET A 52 -3.98 -4.21 4.19
N ARG A 53 -3.54 -3.51 3.14
CA ARG A 53 -3.88 -2.09 2.92
C ARG A 53 -5.39 -1.88 2.83
N ALA A 54 -6.11 -2.76 2.14
CA ALA A 54 -7.57 -2.71 2.05
C ALA A 54 -8.22 -2.94 3.42
N GLN A 55 -7.75 -3.92 4.20
CA GLN A 55 -8.23 -4.18 5.56
C GLN A 55 -8.00 -2.97 6.47
N ILE A 56 -6.82 -2.35 6.44
CA ILE A 56 -6.51 -1.16 7.23
C ILE A 56 -7.46 -0.01 6.87
N ARG A 57 -7.69 0.24 5.57
CA ARG A 57 -8.66 1.25 5.13
C ARG A 57 -10.08 0.94 5.62
N GLY A 58 -10.49 -0.32 5.55
CA GLY A 58 -11.79 -0.79 6.05
C GLY A 58 -11.94 -0.58 7.55
N LEU A 59 -10.93 -0.97 8.34
CA LEU A 59 -10.91 -0.77 9.79
C LEU A 59 -10.94 0.71 10.16
N ASN A 60 -10.19 1.56 9.46
CA ASN A 60 -10.21 3.01 9.69
C ASN A 60 -11.59 3.62 9.41
N GLN A 61 -12.29 3.15 8.36
CA GLN A 61 -13.66 3.58 8.11
C GLN A 61 -14.62 3.04 9.18
N GLY A 62 -14.47 1.77 9.58
CA GLY A 62 -15.27 1.18 10.65
C GLY A 62 -15.13 1.92 11.97
N ALA A 63 -13.91 2.35 12.33
CA ALA A 63 -13.66 3.16 13.51
C ALA A 63 -14.37 4.52 13.45
N ARG A 64 -14.34 5.20 12.29
CA ARG A 64 -15.10 6.44 12.09
C ARG A 64 -16.60 6.22 12.22
N ASN A 65 -17.14 5.19 11.56
CA ASN A 65 -18.57 4.86 11.63
C ASN A 65 -19.00 4.56 13.09
N ALA A 66 -18.15 3.88 13.87
CA ALA A 66 -18.43 3.62 15.28
C ALA A 66 -18.48 4.93 16.09
N GLN A 67 -17.55 5.86 15.84
CA GLN A 67 -17.54 7.17 16.49
C GLN A 67 -18.77 8.02 16.13
N ASP A 68 -19.20 7.97 14.87
CA ASP A 68 -20.42 8.64 14.41
C ASP A 68 -21.66 8.03 15.09
N GLY A 69 -21.71 6.70 15.23
CA GLY A 69 -22.75 6.00 15.96
C GLY A 69 -22.82 6.39 17.44
N ILE A 70 -21.67 6.50 18.12
CA ILE A 70 -21.59 6.99 19.50
C ILE A 70 -22.14 8.42 19.59
N SER A 71 -21.73 9.29 18.66
CA SER A 71 -22.15 10.69 18.65
C SER A 71 -23.66 10.84 18.45
N LEU A 72 -24.25 9.98 17.60
CA LEU A 72 -25.69 9.92 17.38
C LEU A 72 -26.43 9.48 18.65
N VAL A 73 -25.95 8.42 19.31
CA VAL A 73 -26.55 7.92 20.56
C VAL A 73 -26.49 8.98 21.65
N GLN A 74 -25.34 9.64 21.84
CA GLN A 74 -25.19 10.73 22.82
C GLN A 74 -26.14 11.91 22.54
N THR A 75 -26.35 12.24 21.26
CA THR A 75 -27.32 13.27 20.87
C THR A 75 -28.75 12.87 21.22
N ALA A 76 -29.11 11.60 20.96
CA ALA A 76 -30.41 11.06 21.32
C ALA A 76 -30.62 11.01 22.85
N GLU A 77 -29.63 10.57 23.62
CA GLU A 77 -29.67 10.55 25.09
C GLU A 77 -29.86 11.96 25.66
N SER A 78 -29.16 12.95 25.10
CA SER A 78 -29.30 14.35 25.50
C SER A 78 -30.71 14.88 25.23
N ALA A 79 -31.29 14.56 24.07
CA ALA A 79 -32.67 14.92 23.74
C ALA A 79 -33.70 14.23 24.65
N LEU A 80 -33.49 12.94 24.97
CA LEU A 80 -34.37 12.19 25.88
C LEU A 80 -34.33 12.75 27.30
N ASN A 81 -33.16 13.18 27.78
CA ASN A 81 -33.04 13.84 29.08
C ASN A 81 -33.90 15.11 29.18
N GLU A 82 -33.94 15.91 28.11
CA GLU A 82 -34.81 17.10 28.06
C GLU A 82 -36.29 16.69 28.12
N THR A 83 -36.71 15.66 27.38
CA THR A 83 -38.10 15.17 27.45
C THR A 83 -38.46 14.66 28.83
N HIS A 84 -37.52 14.02 29.54
CA HIS A 84 -37.74 13.54 30.89
C HIS A 84 -37.91 14.69 31.89
N ALA A 85 -37.12 15.75 31.75
CA ALA A 85 -37.25 16.97 32.55
C ALA A 85 -38.61 17.66 32.34
N ILE A 86 -39.12 17.67 31.10
CA ILE A 86 -40.46 18.21 30.80
C ILE A 86 -41.56 17.37 31.46
N LEU A 87 -41.46 16.04 31.44
CA LEU A 87 -42.47 15.14 32.02
C LEU A 87 -42.52 15.17 33.55
N GLN A 88 -41.40 15.48 34.21
CA GLN A 88 -41.34 15.60 35.67
C GLN A 88 -41.88 16.94 36.21
N ARG A 89 -42.24 17.87 35.31
CA ARG A 89 -42.71 19.21 35.65
C ARG A 89 -44.23 19.31 35.60
#